data_AF-A0A3D2J5T7-F1
#
_entry.id   AF-A0A3D2J5T7-F1
#
_cell.length_a   1.000
_cell.length_b   1.000
_cell.length_c   1.000
_cell.angle_alpha   90.00
_cell.angle_beta   90.00
_cell.angle_gamma   90.00
#
_symmetry.space_group_name_H-M   'P 1'
#
loop_
_entity.id
_entity.type
_entity.pdbx_description
1 polymer ?
#
loop_
_entity_poly.entity_id
_entity_poly.type
_entity_poly.pdbx_seq_one_letter_code
_entity_poly.pdbx_strand_id
1 'polypeptide(L)'
;DHAGRLIEAAGLKGVKRGGAQISERHANFIVNVGGASAADIAALIQLAHTRVREQFGVDLELEVELRGEWGTGKTGETGRNVESGENQEIRGRETGHDER
;
A
#
# COMPACT_ATOMS: atom_id res chain seq x y z
N ASP A 1 -4.03 8.59 -10.87
CA ASP A 1 -4.21 7.27 -10.22
C ASP A 1 -4.88 6.24 -11.12
N HIS A 2 -4.08 5.51 -11.90
CA HIS A 2 -4.59 4.34 -12.64
C HIS A 2 -4.66 3.11 -11.72
N ALA A 3 -3.59 2.85 -10.96
CA ALA A 3 -3.52 1.75 -9.98
C ALA A 3 -4.65 1.80 -8.94
N GLY A 4 -4.99 2.98 -8.42
CA GLY A 4 -5.96 3.08 -7.32
C GLY A 4 -7.35 2.65 -7.77
N ARG A 5 -7.69 2.98 -9.02
CA ARG A 5 -8.93 2.52 -9.64
C ARG A 5 -8.92 1.02 -9.90
N LEU A 6 -7.79 0.45 -10.32
CA LEU A 6 -7.67 -1.00 -10.52
C LEU A 6 -7.77 -1.78 -9.20
N ILE A 7 -7.11 -1.30 -8.15
CA ILE A 7 -7.16 -1.91 -6.81
C ILE A 7 -8.56 -1.77 -6.20
N GLU A 8 -9.21 -0.62 -6.41
CA GLU A 8 -10.61 -0.42 -6.03
C GLU A 8 -11.56 -1.35 -6.80
N ALA A 9 -11.41 -1.43 -8.13
CA ALA A 9 -12.21 -2.31 -8.97
C ALA A 9 -11.96 -3.80 -8.66
N ALA A 10 -10.74 -4.15 -8.21
CA ALA A 10 -10.40 -5.48 -7.69
C ALA A 10 -11.07 -5.80 -6.33
N GLY A 11 -11.79 -4.85 -5.74
CA GLY A 11 -12.52 -5.03 -4.49
C GLY A 11 -11.62 -5.05 -3.25
N LEU A 12 -10.47 -4.38 -3.30
CA LEU A 12 -9.44 -4.49 -2.25
C LEU A 12 -9.44 -3.34 -1.23
N LYS A 13 -10.29 -2.33 -1.37
CA LYS A 13 -10.44 -1.26 -0.37
C LYS A 13 -10.86 -1.84 0.97
N GLY A 14 -10.20 -1.40 2.04
CA GLY A 14 -10.45 -1.87 3.40
C GLY A 14 -9.86 -3.24 3.74
N VAL A 15 -9.24 -3.96 2.77
CA VAL A 15 -8.63 -5.26 3.05
C VAL A 15 -7.47 -5.09 4.03
N LYS A 16 -7.49 -5.91 5.08
CA LYS A 16 -6.55 -5.84 6.22
C LYS A 16 -5.70 -7.11 6.33
N ARG A 17 -4.42 -6.93 6.66
CA ARG A 17 -3.48 -8.00 7.06
C ARG A 17 -2.69 -7.52 8.27
N GLY A 18 -2.78 -8.25 9.38
CA GLY A 18 -2.16 -7.86 10.65
C GLY A 18 -2.50 -6.42 11.02
N GLY A 19 -1.46 -5.59 11.18
CA GLY A 19 -1.61 -4.16 11.45
C GLY A 19 -1.72 -3.25 10.23
N ALA A 20 -1.66 -3.77 9.00
CA ALA A 20 -1.75 -2.99 7.76
C ALA A 20 -3.13 -3.13 7.10
N GLN A 21 -3.59 -2.10 6.40
CA GLN A 21 -4.85 -2.10 5.67
C GLN A 21 -4.74 -1.28 4.38
N ILE A 22 -5.38 -1.72 3.28
CA ILE A 22 -5.57 -0.88 2.09
C ILE A 22 -6.63 0.18 2.41
N SER A 23 -6.29 1.46 2.25
CA SER A 23 -7.13 2.59 2.61
C SER A 23 -8.50 2.55 1.94
N GLU A 24 -9.54 2.78 2.73
CA GLU A 24 -10.93 2.89 2.25
C GLU A 24 -11.18 4.19 1.47
N ARG A 25 -10.33 5.22 1.66
CA ARG A 25 -10.45 6.48 0.92
C ARG A 25 -9.71 6.44 -0.41
N HIS A 26 -8.47 5.95 -0.41
CA HIS A 26 -7.60 5.98 -1.57
C HIS A 26 -6.88 4.63 -1.69
N ALA A 27 -7.38 3.72 -2.54
CA ALA A 27 -6.92 2.32 -2.62
C ALA A 27 -5.44 2.15 -3.00
N ASN A 28 -4.81 3.22 -3.50
CA ASN A 28 -3.37 3.28 -3.72
C ASN A 28 -2.54 3.32 -2.44
N PHE A 29 -3.16 3.54 -1.28
CA PHE A 29 -2.46 3.65 -0.01
C PHE A 29 -2.65 2.43 0.87
N ILE A 30 -1.56 1.91 1.41
CA ILE A 30 -1.60 1.02 2.57
C ILE A 30 -1.36 1.87 3.82
N VAL A 31 -2.28 1.78 4.77
CA VAL A 31 -2.24 2.47 6.07
C VAL A 31 -1.88 1.49 7.17
N ASN A 32 -1.03 1.91 8.10
CA ASN A 32 -0.80 1.20 9.36
C ASN A 32 -1.94 1.53 10.34
N VAL A 33 -2.81 0.56 10.61
CA VAL A 33 -3.92 0.66 11.58
C VAL A 33 -3.55 0.15 12.98
N GLY A 34 -2.25 -0.01 13.24
CA GLY A 34 -1.68 -0.39 14.52
C GLY A 34 -0.84 -1.67 14.44
N GLY A 35 0.46 -1.54 14.71
CA GLY A 35 1.39 -2.67 14.81
C GLY A 35 1.67 -3.39 13.49
N ALA A 36 1.52 -2.72 12.34
CA ALA A 36 1.86 -3.33 11.05
C ALA A 36 3.33 -3.77 11.01
N SER A 37 3.54 -5.02 10.61
CA SER A 37 4.86 -5.51 10.26
C SER A 37 5.16 -5.24 8.78
N ALA A 38 6.43 -5.22 8.39
CA ALA A 38 6.82 -5.17 6.98
C ALA A 38 6.22 -6.35 6.18
N ALA A 39 6.05 -7.51 6.83
CA ALA A 39 5.41 -8.67 6.22
C ALA A 39 3.92 -8.45 5.92
N ASP A 40 3.20 -7.74 6.80
CA ASP A 40 1.79 -7.39 6.59
C ASP A 40 1.60 -6.51 5.35
N ILE A 41 2.46 -5.50 5.22
CA ILE A 41 2.47 -4.59 4.08
C ILE A 41 2.83 -5.36 2.80
N ALA A 42 3.89 -6.16 2.82
CA ALA A 42 4.30 -6.98 1.68
C ALA A 42 3.19 -7.93 1.22
N ALA A 43 2.44 -8.52 2.16
CA ALA A 43 1.31 -9.38 1.86
C ALA A 43 0.16 -8.63 1.16
N LEU A 44 -0.14 -7.40 1.58
CA LEU A 44 -1.15 -6.56 0.93
C LEU A 44 -0.72 -6.14 -0.48
N ILE A 45 0.55 -5.80 -0.67
CA ILE A 45 1.12 -5.49 -1.98
C ILE A 45 0.98 -6.68 -2.94
N GLN A 46 1.41 -7.87 -2.51
CA GLN A 46 1.31 -9.08 -3.33
C GLN A 46 -0.14 -9.45 -3.68
N LEU A 47 -1.06 -9.24 -2.72
CA LEU A 47 -2.48 -9.44 -2.94
C LEU A 47 -3.02 -8.47 -4.00
N ALA A 48 -2.70 -7.19 -3.89
CA ALA A 48 -3.11 -6.16 -4.85
C ALA A 48 -2.59 -6.47 -6.25
N HIS A 49 -1.30 -6.79 -6.36
CA HIS A 49 -0.66 -7.18 -7.61
C HIS A 49 -1.35 -8.39 -8.26
N THR A 50 -1.50 -9.48 -7.50
CA THR A 50 -2.09 -10.73 -8.01
C THR A 50 -3.52 -10.50 -8.49
N ARG A 51 -4.34 -9.81 -7.70
CA ARG A 51 -5.76 -9.60 -8.04
C ARG A 51 -5.95 -8.67 -9.22
N VAL A 52 -5.14 -7.63 -9.33
CA VAL A 52 -5.23 -6.72 -10.47
C VAL A 52 -4.76 -7.43 -11.74
N ARG A 53 -3.67 -8.20 -11.68
CA ARG A 53 -3.20 -9.01 -12.81
C ARG A 53 -4.22 -10.05 -13.24
N GLU A 54 -4.83 -10.77 -12.31
CA GLU A 54 -5.85 -11.79 -12.61
C GLU A 54 -7.13 -11.20 -13.21
N GLN A 55 -7.57 -10.03 -12.76
CA GLN A 55 -8.84 -9.44 -13.20
C GLN A 55 -8.71 -8.56 -14.45
N PHE A 56 -7.59 -7.86 -14.60
CA PHE A 56 -7.42 -6.83 -15.62
C PHE A 56 -6.27 -7.11 -16.59
N GLY A 57 -5.44 -8.13 -16.35
CA GLY A 57 -4.24 -8.39 -17.15
C GLY A 57 -3.17 -7.31 -17.00
N VAL A 58 -3.28 -6.45 -15.99
CA VAL A 58 -2.36 -5.34 -15.74
C VAL A 58 -1.36 -5.74 -14.65
N ASP A 59 -0.07 -5.54 -14.92
CA ASP A 59 0.99 -5.74 -13.94
C ASP A 59 1.21 -4.45 -13.15
N LEU A 60 1.07 -4.51 -11.83
CA LEU A 60 1.27 -3.32 -10.99
C LEU A 60 2.75 -3.17 -10.67
N GLU A 61 3.42 -2.16 -11.22
CA GLU A 61 4.77 -1.80 -10.76
C GLU A 61 4.71 -1.24 -9.33
N LEU A 62 5.33 -1.97 -8.40
CA LEU A 62 5.47 -1.54 -7.02
C LEU A 62 6.46 -0.37 -6.92
N GLU A 63 5.97 0.83 -6.66
CA GLU A 63 6.79 1.96 -6.23
C GLU A 63 6.52 2.30 -4.76
N VAL A 64 7.34 1.78 -3.85
CA VAL A 64 7.24 2.12 -2.42
C VAL A 64 7.79 3.52 -2.20
N GLU A 65 6.92 4.52 -2.11
CA GLU A 65 7.29 5.86 -1.64
C GLU A 65 6.94 6.01 -0.15
N LEU A 66 7.97 6.23 0.66
CA LEU A 66 7.87 6.45 2.10
C LEU A 66 7.40 7.89 2.39
N ARG A 67 6.08 8.09 2.47
CA ARG A 67 5.49 9.40 2.79
C ARG A 67 5.06 9.48 4.27
N GLY A 68 5.81 10.28 5.03
CA GLY A 68 5.55 10.56 6.45
C GLY A 68 6.63 11.47 7.04
N GLU A 69 6.37 12.10 8.19
CA GLU A 69 7.42 12.76 8.97
C GLU A 69 8.24 11.69 9.68
N TRP A 70 9.32 11.27 9.03
CA TRP A 70 10.32 10.40 9.62
C TRP A 70 11.04 11.22 10.68
N GLY A 71 10.70 10.98 11.95
CA GLY A 71 11.40 11.59 13.08
C GLY A 71 12.88 11.26 12.98
N THR A 72 13.67 12.16 12.41
CA THR A 72 15.12 12.12 12.59
C THR A 72 15.34 12.30 14.07
N GLY A 73 15.80 11.23 14.73
CA GLY A 73 16.01 11.23 16.17
C GLY A 73 16.93 12.37 16.57
N LYS A 74 16.35 13.49 17.04
CA LYS A 74 17.01 14.33 18.03
C LYS A 74 16.76 13.65 19.37
N THR A 75 17.79 12.98 19.87
CA THR A 75 17.89 12.60 21.28
C THR A 75 17.74 13.87 22.13
N GLY A 76 16.65 13.99 22.87
CA GLY A 76 16.39 15.15 23.70
C GLY A 76 14.94 15.22 24.17
N GLU A 77 14.67 14.49 25.24
CA GLU A 77 13.68 14.78 26.29
C GLU A 77 12.19 15.02 25.93
N THR A 78 11.37 14.23 26.63
CA THR A 78 9.96 14.48 26.99
C THR A 78 8.89 14.40 25.90
N GLY A 79 8.17 13.27 25.94
CA GLY A 79 6.72 13.25 26.05
C GLY A 79 5.92 13.79 24.86
N ARG A 80 5.55 12.90 23.94
CA ARG A 80 4.23 12.88 23.28
C ARG A 80 4.09 11.55 22.52
N ASN A 81 3.02 10.82 22.80
CA ASN A 81 2.58 9.73 21.93
C ASN A 81 2.24 10.34 20.57
N VAL A 82 3.00 9.96 19.55
CA VAL A 82 2.68 10.25 18.16
C VAL A 82 2.42 8.89 17.52
N GLU A 83 1.15 8.54 17.36
CA GLU A 83 0.75 7.42 16.51
C GLU A 83 0.87 7.89 15.06
N SER A 84 2.07 7.71 14.50
CA SER A 84 2.37 7.98 13.09
C SER A 84 1.84 6.81 12.25
N GLY A 85 0.64 6.96 11.69
CA GLY A 85 0.14 6.08 10.64
C GLY A 85 0.97 6.25 9.36
N GLU A 86 1.67 5.19 8.97
CA GLU A 86 2.55 5.13 7.80
C GLU A 86 1.71 4.90 6.52
N ASN A 87 2.00 5.65 5.45
CA ASN A 87 1.30 5.54 4.16
C ASN A 87 2.28 5.12 3.04
N GLN A 88 1.95 4.06 2.29
CA GLN A 88 2.71 3.60 1.11
C GLN A 88 1.85 3.63 -0.15
N GLU A 89 2.37 4.12 -1.28
CA GLU A 89 1.67 4.22 -2.57
C GLU A 89 1.91 2.98 -3.47
N ILE A 90 0.93 2.58 -4.29
CA ILE A 90 1.08 1.56 -5.35
C ILE A 90 0.81 2.21 -6.71
N ARG A 91 1.68 1.97 -7.71
CA ARG A 91 1.52 2.44 -9.09
C ARG A 91 1.25 1.26 -10.04
N GLY A 92 0.81 1.57 -11.26
CA GLY A 92 0.34 0.58 -12.22
C GLY A 92 0.83 0.94 -13.61
N ARG A 93 1.39 -0.06 -14.30
CA ARG A 93 1.88 0.05 -15.67
C ARG A 93 1.13 -0.97 -16.52
N GLU A 94 0.55 -0.53 -17.63
CA GLU A 94 0.02 -1.47 -18.62
C GLU A 94 1.20 -2.12 -19.36
N THR A 95 1.60 -3.31 -18.92
CA THR A 95 2.46 -4.17 -19.72
C THR A 95 1.58 -4.90 -20.71
N GLY A 96 1.67 -4.52 -22.00
CA GLY A 96 0.98 -5.22 -23.07
C GLY A 96 1.27 -6.71 -23.01
N HIS A 97 0.22 -7.51 -23.11
CA HIS A 97 0.26 -8.95 -23.34
C HIS A 97 1.08 -9.21 -24.62
N ASP A 98 2.36 -9.57 -24.49
CA ASP A 98 3.12 -10.22 -25.57
C ASP A 98 2.67 -11.68 -25.60
N GLU A 99 1.52 -11.91 -26.25
CA GLU A 99 1.03 -13.24 -26.56
C GLU A 99 1.81 -13.77 -27.76
N ARG A 100 2.72 -14.71 -27.49
CA ARG A 100 3.26 -15.64 -28.49
C ARG A 100 2.22 -16.67 -28.91
#